data_AF-A0A820BIG2-F1
#
_entry.id   AF-A0A820BIG2-F1
#
_cell.length_a   1.000
_cell.length_b   1.000
_cell.length_c   1.000
_cell.angle_alpha   90.00
_cell.angle_beta   90.00
_cell.angle_gamma   90.00
#
_symmetry.space_group_name_H-M   'P 1'
#
loop_
_entity.id
_entity.type
_entity.pdbx_description
1 polymer ?
#
loop_
_entity_poly.entity_id
_entity_poly.type
_entity_poly.pdbx_seq_one_letter_code
_entity_poly.pdbx_strand_id
1 'polypeptide(L)'
;NLSSYNVDPSEISVSGLSSGAYSATQIQVAISASIKGAGIIAGGPCDCGAHMNYTSCMFTSSPSITQSISNTKLWSGNKIDDITNLAKHKVYMIRGTSDPLIGASVMTQLYKYYVTDGPFISSENVVFKNDLNAAHTFPTDFDSIGNNDCGSTSSPFISNCNFDGAGVILEHIYGPLKPRNNGALNGKFIEFNQREFLMNSSAYGMRDTAWIYVPKNCSDGVTCKLYITYHGCQQSHEKIGDKYIKNTGYNRWADTNKIIVLYPQTVPTNTIDSTDKELIPNVNGCWDWIG
;
A
#
# COMPACT_ATOMS: atom_id res chain seq x y z
N ASN A 1 13.16 -13.44 14.49
CA ASN A 1 13.56 -12.02 14.55
C ASN A 1 14.02 -11.60 13.17
N LEU A 2 13.75 -10.35 12.81
CA LEU A 2 14.12 -9.78 11.53
C LEU A 2 15.62 -9.52 11.49
N SER A 3 16.30 -9.97 10.44
CA SER A 3 17.72 -9.64 10.24
C SER A 3 17.88 -8.19 9.77
N SER A 4 18.99 -7.56 10.12
CA SER A 4 19.36 -6.26 9.56
C SER A 4 19.94 -6.42 8.14
N TYR A 5 19.65 -5.46 7.27
CA TYR A 5 20.17 -5.40 5.90
C TYR A 5 20.77 -4.02 5.62
N ASN A 6 21.69 -3.93 4.68
CA ASN A 6 22.27 -2.67 4.22
C ASN A 6 21.24 -1.94 3.32
N VAL A 7 20.34 -1.19 3.95
CA VAL A 7 19.30 -0.39 3.26
C VAL A 7 19.66 1.08 3.32
N ASP A 8 19.55 1.78 2.19
CA ASP A 8 19.62 3.24 2.16
C ASP A 8 18.31 3.82 2.73
N PRO A 9 18.35 4.54 3.87
CA PRO A 9 17.15 5.08 4.50
C PRO A 9 16.44 6.16 3.66
N SER A 10 17.10 6.71 2.63
CA SER A 10 16.47 7.65 1.67
C SER A 10 15.75 6.96 0.50
N GLU A 11 15.83 5.63 0.41
CA GLU A 11 15.26 4.82 -0.66
C GLU A 11 14.09 3.93 -0.20
N ILE A 12 13.42 4.32 0.88
CA ILE A 12 12.23 3.63 1.38
C ILE A 12 10.99 4.14 0.64
N SER A 13 10.13 3.26 0.15
CA SER A 13 8.82 3.66 -0.38
C SER A 13 7.74 2.65 -0.03
N VAL A 14 6.48 3.07 -0.19
CA VAL A 14 5.32 2.30 0.27
C VAL A 14 4.30 2.08 -0.84
N SER A 15 3.46 1.05 -0.70
CA SER A 15 2.23 0.93 -1.48
C SER A 15 1.20 0.06 -0.82
N GLY A 16 0.00 0.02 -1.38
CA GLY A 16 -0.95 -1.01 -1.02
C GLY A 16 -2.16 -1.04 -1.93
N LEU A 17 -3.05 -1.99 -1.63
CA LEU A 17 -4.38 -2.11 -2.21
C LEU A 17 -5.44 -1.89 -1.12
N SER A 18 -6.55 -1.22 -1.44
CA SER A 18 -7.71 -1.13 -0.53
C SER A 18 -7.34 -0.46 0.80
N SER A 19 -7.67 -1.05 1.95
CA SER A 19 -7.21 -0.57 3.26
C SER A 19 -5.68 -0.44 3.35
N GLY A 20 -4.91 -1.31 2.71
CA GLY A 20 -3.46 -1.17 2.60
C GLY A 20 -3.03 0.06 1.80
N ALA A 21 -3.83 0.49 0.82
CA ALA A 21 -3.60 1.74 0.10
C ALA A 21 -3.93 2.97 0.97
N TYR A 22 -4.97 2.92 1.80
CA TYR A 22 -5.20 3.96 2.81
C TYR A 22 -4.04 4.05 3.80
N SER A 23 -3.54 2.92 4.31
CA SER A 23 -2.40 2.92 5.22
C SER A 23 -1.11 3.36 4.53
N ALA A 24 -0.89 3.01 3.27
CA ALA A 24 0.23 3.55 2.49
C ALA A 24 0.17 5.08 2.38
N THR A 25 -1.01 5.65 2.11
CA THR A 25 -1.24 7.11 2.14
C THR A 25 -0.97 7.70 3.52
N GLN A 26 -1.51 7.09 4.60
CA GLN A 26 -1.30 7.55 5.98
C GLN A 26 0.17 7.54 6.36
N ILE A 27 0.89 6.46 6.06
CA ILE A 27 2.32 6.32 6.38
C ILE A 27 3.15 7.31 5.56
N GLN A 28 2.85 7.46 4.27
CA GLN A 28 3.51 8.46 3.43
C GLN A 28 3.39 9.87 3.99
N VAL A 29 2.22 10.24 4.52
CA VAL A 29 1.98 11.56 5.12
C VAL A 29 2.61 11.66 6.51
N ALA A 30 2.40 10.65 7.35
CA ALA A 30 2.80 10.66 8.75
C ALA A 30 4.32 10.68 8.95
N ILE A 31 5.06 9.88 8.18
CA ILE A 31 6.52 9.75 8.28
C ILE A 31 7.22 10.13 6.97
N SER A 32 6.73 11.21 6.34
CA SER A 32 7.15 11.67 5.02
C SER A 32 8.65 11.92 4.89
N ALA A 33 9.39 12.23 5.96
CA ALA A 33 10.83 12.43 5.91
C ALA A 33 11.60 11.14 5.54
N SER A 34 11.02 9.98 5.82
CA SER A 34 11.63 8.67 5.53
C SER A 34 11.13 8.05 4.22
N ILE A 35 10.08 8.57 3.60
CA ILE A 35 9.42 7.96 2.46
C ILE A 35 9.77 8.71 1.17
N LYS A 36 10.19 7.99 0.12
CA LYS A 36 10.52 8.54 -1.20
C LYS A 36 9.30 8.72 -2.09
N GLY A 37 8.30 7.85 -1.94
CA GLY A 37 7.13 7.81 -2.81
C GLY A 37 6.12 6.75 -2.41
N ALA A 38 4.97 6.75 -3.08
CA ALA A 38 3.89 5.83 -2.79
C ALA A 38 3.14 5.30 -4.02
N GLY A 39 2.73 4.04 -3.96
CA GLY A 39 1.76 3.44 -4.89
C GLY A 39 0.41 3.23 -4.21
N ILE A 40 -0.64 3.86 -4.72
CA ILE A 40 -1.98 3.78 -4.12
C ILE A 40 -2.94 3.08 -5.09
N ILE A 41 -3.30 1.83 -4.80
CA ILE A 41 -4.22 1.05 -5.63
C ILE A 41 -5.58 1.00 -4.92
N ALA A 42 -6.59 1.65 -5.49
CA ALA A 42 -7.94 1.70 -4.92
C ALA A 42 -7.95 2.02 -3.41
N GLY A 43 -7.41 3.19 -3.04
CA GLY A 43 -7.41 3.72 -1.67
C GLY A 43 -8.15 5.04 -1.56
N GLY A 44 -7.68 5.96 -0.71
CA GLY A 44 -8.29 7.28 -0.59
C GLY A 44 -7.47 8.28 0.23
N PRO A 45 -8.03 9.48 0.48
CA PRO A 45 -7.39 10.56 1.21
C PRO A 45 -6.91 10.15 2.61
N CYS A 46 -5.78 10.71 3.04
CA CYS A 46 -5.33 10.60 4.43
C CYS A 46 -6.43 11.10 5.37
N ASP A 47 -6.56 10.45 6.53
CA ASP A 47 -7.52 10.83 7.59
C ASP A 47 -9.00 10.70 7.19
N CYS A 48 -9.34 10.14 6.02
CA CYS A 48 -10.74 10.06 5.56
C CYS A 48 -11.64 9.31 6.55
N GLY A 49 -11.40 8.01 6.74
CA GLY A 49 -12.20 7.19 7.66
C GLY A 49 -12.06 7.58 9.13
N ALA A 50 -11.01 8.32 9.46
CA ALA A 50 -10.72 8.75 10.82
C ALA A 50 -11.51 9.99 11.25
N HIS A 51 -12.22 10.72 10.39
CA HIS A 51 -13.06 11.87 10.83
C HIS A 51 -14.48 11.89 10.26
N MET A 52 -14.81 10.99 9.34
CA MET A 52 -16.16 10.80 8.83
C MET A 52 -16.49 9.31 8.78
N ASN A 53 -17.76 8.97 8.58
CA ASN A 53 -18.15 7.56 8.47
C ASN A 53 -17.42 6.87 7.32
N TYR A 54 -16.85 5.69 7.55
CA TYR A 54 -15.95 5.04 6.58
C TYR A 54 -16.63 4.78 5.22
N THR A 55 -17.95 4.55 5.20
CA THR A 55 -18.70 4.34 3.95
C THR A 55 -18.72 5.58 3.04
N SER A 56 -18.51 6.77 3.61
CA SER A 56 -18.35 8.02 2.84
C SER A 56 -17.02 8.08 2.10
N CYS A 57 -16.05 7.27 2.53
CA CYS A 57 -14.76 7.09 1.89
C CYS A 57 -14.73 5.87 0.96
N MET A 58 -15.84 5.15 0.79
CA MET A 58 -15.92 3.95 -0.05
C MET A 58 -17.03 4.07 -1.10
N PHE A 59 -17.18 3.03 -1.91
CA PHE A 59 -18.21 2.87 -2.92
C PHE A 59 -18.23 4.05 -3.89
N THR A 60 -19.42 4.50 -4.32
CA THR A 60 -19.59 5.62 -5.24
C THR A 60 -19.54 7.00 -4.57
N SER A 61 -19.21 7.05 -3.27
CA SER A 61 -19.16 8.29 -2.48
C SER A 61 -18.06 9.25 -2.97
N SER A 62 -18.26 10.54 -2.68
CA SER A 62 -17.26 11.59 -2.91
C SER A 62 -16.94 12.27 -1.58
N PRO A 63 -15.98 11.75 -0.78
CA PRO A 63 -15.69 12.28 0.55
C PRO A 63 -15.22 13.74 0.46
N SER A 64 -15.68 14.58 1.38
CA SER A 64 -15.10 15.91 1.55
C SER A 64 -13.65 15.76 2.04
N ILE A 65 -12.73 16.49 1.42
CA ILE A 65 -11.30 16.47 1.77
C ILE A 65 -10.86 17.72 2.53
N THR A 66 -11.77 18.66 2.79
CA THR A 66 -11.45 19.93 3.47
C THR A 66 -10.87 19.68 4.85
N GLN A 67 -11.48 18.78 5.63
CA GLN A 67 -10.99 18.46 6.97
C GLN A 67 -9.69 17.66 6.92
N SER A 68 -9.56 16.67 6.02
CA SER A 68 -8.29 15.93 5.80
C SER A 68 -7.13 16.87 5.48
N ILE A 69 -7.33 17.84 4.58
CA ILE A 69 -6.30 18.84 4.22
C ILE A 69 -5.99 19.74 5.42
N SER A 70 -7.02 20.20 6.13
CA SER A 70 -6.86 21.04 7.33
C SER A 70 -6.06 20.32 8.42
N ASN A 71 -6.41 19.07 8.72
CA ASN A 71 -5.71 18.22 9.69
C ASN A 71 -4.26 17.98 9.28
N THR A 72 -4.01 17.67 8.01
CA THR A 72 -2.64 17.49 7.49
C THR A 72 -1.79 18.75 7.70
N LYS A 73 -2.33 19.93 7.38
CA LYS A 73 -1.62 21.20 7.60
C LYS A 73 -1.41 21.50 9.10
N LEU A 74 -2.42 21.23 9.92
CA LEU A 74 -2.37 21.45 11.36
C LEU A 74 -1.37 20.54 12.08
N TRP A 75 -1.22 19.30 11.62
CA TRP A 75 -0.37 18.29 12.25
C TRP A 75 1.09 18.33 11.79
N SER A 76 1.38 19.03 10.69
CA SER A 76 2.72 19.19 10.10
C SER A 76 3.77 19.62 11.13
N GLY A 77 4.86 18.85 11.23
CA GLY A 77 5.97 19.12 12.15
C GLY A 77 5.64 18.83 13.63
N ASN A 78 4.51 18.16 13.90
CA ASN A 78 4.10 17.77 15.25
C ASN A 78 3.66 16.31 15.26
N LYS A 79 2.40 16.02 14.87
CA LYS A 79 1.88 14.64 14.86
C LYS A 79 2.28 13.86 13.62
N ILE A 80 2.63 14.58 12.56
CA ILE A 80 3.19 14.03 11.32
C ILE A 80 4.45 14.83 10.99
N ASP A 81 5.30 14.25 10.15
CA ASP A 81 6.45 14.94 9.57
C ASP A 81 6.04 16.21 8.82
N ASP A 82 7.00 17.11 8.62
CA ASP A 82 6.78 18.36 7.89
C ASP A 82 6.27 18.08 6.47
N ILE A 83 5.12 18.66 6.11
CA ILE A 83 4.47 18.47 4.81
C ILE A 83 5.34 18.92 3.63
N THR A 84 6.37 19.75 3.85
CA THR A 84 7.33 20.12 2.82
C THR A 84 8.13 18.94 2.27
N ASN A 85 8.23 17.83 3.02
CA ASN A 85 8.82 16.60 2.54
C ASN A 85 8.01 15.99 1.38
N LEU A 86 6.67 16.08 1.43
CA LEU A 86 5.77 15.54 0.41
C LEU A 86 6.03 16.12 -0.98
N ALA A 87 6.53 17.35 -1.08
CA ALA A 87 6.80 18.01 -2.36
C ALA A 87 7.77 17.23 -3.26
N LYS A 88 8.65 16.40 -2.66
CA LYS A 88 9.63 15.57 -3.37
C LYS A 88 9.11 14.17 -3.70
N HIS A 89 7.96 13.78 -3.16
CA HIS A 89 7.44 12.42 -3.30
C HIS A 89 6.91 12.18 -4.70
N LYS A 90 7.14 10.96 -5.20
CA LYS A 90 6.51 10.45 -6.42
C LYS A 90 5.33 9.55 -6.04
N VAL A 91 4.15 9.81 -6.60
CA VAL A 91 2.93 9.05 -6.30
C VAL A 91 2.32 8.47 -7.57
N TYR A 92 2.04 7.17 -7.55
CA TYR A 92 1.32 6.49 -8.63
C TYR A 92 0.00 5.93 -8.09
N MET A 93 -1.11 6.41 -8.64
CA MET A 93 -2.46 6.06 -8.24
C MET A 93 -3.11 5.16 -9.30
N ILE A 94 -3.72 4.06 -8.89
CA ILE A 94 -4.41 3.12 -9.78
C ILE A 94 -5.82 2.88 -9.27
N ARG A 95 -6.80 2.90 -10.18
CA ARG A 95 -8.15 2.40 -9.92
C ARG A 95 -8.72 1.73 -11.17
N GLY A 96 -9.38 0.60 -10.98
CA GLY A 96 -10.10 -0.09 -12.05
C GLY A 96 -11.44 0.59 -12.34
N THR A 97 -11.81 0.76 -13.61
CA THR A 97 -13.05 1.45 -14.02
C THR A 97 -14.31 0.83 -13.42
N SER A 98 -14.28 -0.48 -13.19
CA SER A 98 -15.38 -1.31 -12.70
C SER A 98 -15.28 -1.65 -11.21
N ASP A 99 -14.37 -1.00 -10.47
CA ASP A 99 -14.23 -1.17 -9.02
C ASP A 99 -15.49 -0.69 -8.28
N PRO A 100 -16.24 -1.59 -7.61
CA PRO A 100 -17.47 -1.23 -6.90
C PRO A 100 -17.22 -0.81 -5.45
N LEU A 101 -16.03 -1.07 -4.89
CA LEU A 101 -15.72 -0.87 -3.48
C LEU A 101 -15.02 0.48 -3.24
N ILE A 102 -14.21 0.93 -4.20
CA ILE A 102 -13.55 2.23 -4.18
C ILE A 102 -13.84 2.92 -5.51
N GLY A 103 -14.82 3.81 -5.48
CA GLY A 103 -15.31 4.51 -6.66
C GLY A 103 -14.33 5.56 -7.18
N ALA A 104 -14.53 5.93 -8.45
CA ALA A 104 -13.74 6.95 -9.13
C ALA A 104 -13.69 8.27 -8.35
N SER A 105 -14.80 8.65 -7.70
CA SER A 105 -14.90 9.86 -6.90
C SER A 105 -13.94 9.85 -5.70
N VAL A 106 -13.80 8.73 -4.97
CA VAL A 106 -12.87 8.63 -3.83
C VAL A 106 -11.43 8.86 -4.27
N MET A 107 -10.98 8.16 -5.31
CA MET A 107 -9.61 8.31 -5.83
C MET A 107 -9.39 9.68 -6.49
N THR A 108 -10.44 10.27 -7.08
CA THR A 108 -10.38 11.66 -7.56
C THR A 108 -10.17 12.64 -6.40
N GLN A 109 -10.83 12.41 -5.27
CA GLN A 109 -10.65 13.22 -4.07
C GLN A 109 -9.23 13.05 -3.49
N LEU A 110 -8.61 11.87 -3.58
CA LEU A 110 -7.19 11.69 -3.24
C LEU A 110 -6.27 12.50 -4.17
N TYR A 111 -6.55 12.52 -5.48
CA TYR A 111 -5.76 13.33 -6.41
C TYR A 111 -5.87 14.83 -6.06
N LYS A 112 -7.08 15.32 -5.78
CA LYS A 112 -7.28 16.71 -5.34
C LYS A 112 -6.60 17.00 -4.01
N TYR A 113 -6.65 16.07 -3.07
CA TYR A 113 -5.95 16.17 -1.79
C TYR A 113 -4.45 16.37 -2.01
N TYR A 114 -3.81 15.63 -2.93
CA TYR A 114 -2.39 15.82 -3.20
C TYR A 114 -2.09 17.08 -4.02
N VAL A 115 -2.86 17.33 -5.08
CA VAL A 115 -2.40 18.20 -6.18
C VAL A 115 -3.12 19.55 -6.22
N THR A 116 -4.46 19.57 -6.20
CA THR A 116 -5.21 20.80 -6.52
C THR A 116 -5.66 21.56 -5.28
N ASP A 117 -6.21 20.86 -4.28
CA ASP A 117 -6.88 21.47 -3.13
C ASP A 117 -5.95 21.48 -1.91
N GLY A 118 -5.10 20.45 -1.76
CA GLY A 118 -4.05 20.38 -0.72
C GLY A 118 -2.70 21.00 -1.11
N PRO A 119 -2.49 21.33 -2.39
CA PRO A 119 -1.21 21.24 -3.14
C PRO A 119 0.03 20.81 -2.34
N PHE A 120 0.05 19.56 -1.89
CA PHE A 120 1.19 18.98 -1.17
C PHE A 120 2.24 18.38 -2.12
N ILE A 121 1.83 17.94 -3.30
CA ILE A 121 2.68 17.30 -4.30
C ILE A 121 2.38 17.93 -5.66
N SER A 122 3.43 18.28 -6.40
CA SER A 122 3.24 18.83 -7.75
C SER A 122 2.66 17.80 -8.71
N SER A 123 1.86 18.25 -9.68
CA SER A 123 1.17 17.36 -10.62
C SER A 123 2.12 16.52 -11.46
N GLU A 124 3.34 16.99 -11.78
CA GLU A 124 4.34 16.19 -12.49
C GLU A 124 4.87 14.98 -11.71
N ASN A 125 4.62 14.95 -10.39
CA ASN A 125 5.02 13.87 -9.51
C ASN A 125 3.87 12.88 -9.22
N VAL A 126 2.65 13.15 -9.69
CA VAL A 126 1.47 12.33 -9.45
C VAL A 126 0.91 11.78 -10.76
N VAL A 127 0.90 10.46 -10.92
CA VAL A 127 0.22 9.78 -12.04
C VAL A 127 -1.06 9.15 -11.52
N PHE A 128 -2.18 9.34 -12.23
CA PHE A 128 -3.45 8.69 -11.91
C PHE A 128 -3.97 7.85 -13.08
N LYS A 129 -3.77 6.53 -12.99
CA LYS A 129 -4.31 5.52 -13.91
C LYS A 129 -5.73 5.16 -13.47
N ASN A 130 -6.74 5.73 -14.13
CA ASN A 130 -8.16 5.56 -13.79
C ASN A 130 -9.02 4.98 -14.93
N ASP A 131 -8.36 4.49 -15.98
CA ASP A 131 -8.91 4.00 -17.25
C ASP A 131 -8.62 2.50 -17.45
N LEU A 132 -8.13 1.80 -16.42
CA LEU A 132 -7.90 0.37 -16.46
C LEU A 132 -9.22 -0.39 -16.35
N ASN A 133 -9.56 -1.24 -17.32
CA ASN A 133 -10.75 -2.10 -17.22
C ASN A 133 -10.54 -3.25 -16.22
N ALA A 134 -10.69 -2.93 -14.95
CA ALA A 134 -10.55 -3.84 -13.82
C ALA A 134 -11.61 -3.56 -12.76
N ALA A 135 -11.95 -4.57 -11.97
CA ALA A 135 -12.74 -4.44 -10.75
C ALA A 135 -11.83 -4.10 -9.55
N HIS A 136 -12.30 -4.32 -8.32
CA HIS A 136 -11.48 -4.13 -7.12
C HIS A 136 -10.48 -5.29 -6.97
N THR A 137 -9.29 -5.14 -7.53
CA THR A 137 -8.24 -6.16 -7.53
C THR A 137 -6.87 -5.53 -7.67
N PHE A 138 -5.82 -6.21 -7.20
CA PHE A 138 -4.46 -5.88 -7.54
C PHE A 138 -4.22 -6.24 -9.02
N PRO A 139 -3.85 -5.27 -9.88
CA PRO A 139 -3.66 -5.53 -11.29
C PRO A 139 -2.24 -6.01 -11.59
N THR A 140 -2.15 -7.17 -12.24
CA THR A 140 -0.90 -7.75 -12.76
C THR A 140 -1.02 -8.01 -14.25
N ASP A 141 0.05 -8.46 -14.89
CA ASP A 141 0.10 -8.85 -16.30
C ASP A 141 0.48 -10.33 -16.49
N PHE A 142 0.23 -11.16 -15.47
CA PHE A 142 0.54 -12.58 -15.51
C PHE A 142 -0.48 -13.41 -14.74
N ASP A 143 -0.67 -14.64 -15.18
CA ASP A 143 -1.50 -15.60 -14.47
C ASP A 143 -0.74 -16.23 -13.29
N SER A 144 -1.46 -16.51 -12.22
CA SER A 144 -0.98 -17.30 -11.10
C SER A 144 -2.12 -18.11 -10.51
N ILE A 145 -1.80 -19.30 -9.99
CA ILE A 145 -2.80 -20.26 -9.53
C ILE A 145 -3.69 -19.62 -8.46
N GLY A 146 -5.00 -19.65 -8.71
CA GLY A 146 -6.03 -19.14 -7.82
C GLY A 146 -6.13 -17.61 -7.77
N ASN A 147 -5.55 -16.87 -8.73
CA ASN A 147 -5.94 -15.48 -8.99
C ASN A 147 -7.40 -15.44 -9.49
N ASN A 148 -8.10 -14.35 -9.19
CA ASN A 148 -9.44 -14.13 -9.72
C ASN A 148 -9.39 -13.47 -11.11
N ASP A 149 -10.53 -13.43 -11.79
CA ASP A 149 -10.67 -12.67 -13.03
C ASP A 149 -10.59 -11.17 -12.75
N CYS A 150 -9.96 -10.41 -13.66
CA CYS A 150 -9.76 -8.97 -13.51
C CYS A 150 -11.09 -8.19 -13.44
N GLY A 151 -12.15 -8.70 -14.07
CA GLY A 151 -13.50 -8.13 -13.98
C GLY A 151 -14.25 -8.49 -12.69
N SER A 152 -13.67 -9.30 -11.80
CA SER A 152 -14.30 -9.80 -10.58
C SER A 152 -13.74 -9.14 -9.32
N THR A 153 -14.61 -8.83 -8.37
CA THR A 153 -14.23 -8.43 -7.00
C THR A 153 -14.40 -9.63 -6.07
N SER A 154 -13.42 -10.53 -6.06
CA SER A 154 -13.44 -11.75 -5.25
C SER A 154 -12.04 -12.14 -4.80
N SER A 155 -11.96 -12.94 -3.72
CA SER A 155 -10.68 -13.48 -3.24
C SER A 155 -9.92 -14.20 -4.35
N PRO A 156 -8.60 -13.98 -4.51
CA PRO A 156 -7.72 -13.28 -3.58
C PRO A 156 -7.56 -11.78 -3.83
N PHE A 157 -8.39 -11.17 -4.69
CA PHE A 157 -8.27 -9.77 -5.14
C PHE A 157 -6.92 -9.48 -5.80
N ILE A 158 -6.44 -10.43 -6.60
CA ILE A 158 -5.22 -10.34 -7.41
C ILE A 158 -5.55 -10.97 -8.76
N SER A 159 -5.31 -10.23 -9.83
CA SER A 159 -5.78 -10.62 -11.16
C SER A 159 -4.76 -10.32 -12.24
N ASN A 160 -4.76 -11.13 -13.29
CA ASN A 160 -4.15 -10.75 -14.55
C ASN A 160 -5.07 -9.77 -15.27
N CYS A 161 -4.70 -8.50 -15.24
CA CYS A 161 -5.38 -7.38 -15.90
C CYS A 161 -4.63 -6.91 -17.15
N ASN A 162 -3.66 -7.69 -17.65
CA ASN A 162 -2.71 -7.28 -18.68
C ASN A 162 -2.04 -5.93 -18.36
N PHE A 163 -1.79 -5.67 -17.08
CA PHE A 163 -1.23 -4.41 -16.59
C PHE A 163 -0.30 -4.66 -15.40
N ASP A 164 0.99 -4.40 -15.57
CA ASP A 164 2.00 -4.57 -14.52
C ASP A 164 1.93 -3.43 -13.49
N GLY A 165 0.95 -3.50 -12.58
CA GLY A 165 0.74 -2.48 -11.55
C GLY A 165 1.96 -2.29 -10.64
N ALA A 166 2.63 -3.38 -10.27
CA ALA A 166 3.85 -3.31 -9.46
C ALA A 166 4.99 -2.60 -10.21
N GLY A 167 5.22 -2.95 -11.47
CA GLY A 167 6.26 -2.36 -12.29
C GLY A 167 6.11 -0.85 -12.46
N VAL A 168 4.92 -0.40 -12.89
CA VAL A 168 4.69 1.04 -13.13
C VAL A 168 4.81 1.89 -11.87
N ILE A 169 4.41 1.34 -10.71
CA ILE A 169 4.57 2.03 -9.43
C ILE A 169 6.07 2.17 -9.10
N LEU A 170 6.82 1.07 -9.17
CA LEU A 170 8.24 1.07 -8.83
C LEU A 170 9.04 1.98 -9.77
N GLU A 171 8.76 1.94 -11.08
CA GLU A 171 9.43 2.75 -12.08
C GLU A 171 9.11 4.25 -11.92
N HIS A 172 7.87 4.60 -11.56
CA HIS A 172 7.52 5.99 -11.27
C HIS A 172 8.26 6.55 -10.05
N ILE A 173 8.43 5.73 -9.00
CA ILE A 173 9.10 6.13 -7.76
C ILE A 173 10.62 6.23 -7.93
N TYR A 174 11.22 5.23 -8.58
CA TYR A 174 12.67 5.07 -8.63
C TYR A 174 13.30 5.51 -9.95
N GLY A 175 12.50 5.87 -10.95
CA GLY A 175 12.96 6.10 -12.31
C GLY A 175 13.23 4.79 -13.06
N PRO A 176 13.98 4.83 -14.18
CA PRO A 176 14.23 3.66 -15.01
C PRO A 176 14.80 2.48 -14.23
N LEU A 177 14.16 1.32 -14.35
CA LEU A 177 14.56 0.08 -13.70
C LEU A 177 15.12 -0.92 -14.72
N LYS A 178 15.96 -1.84 -14.25
CA LYS A 178 16.35 -3.01 -15.04
C LYS A 178 15.12 -3.88 -15.30
N PRO A 179 15.05 -4.58 -16.45
CA PRO A 179 13.98 -5.53 -16.71
C PRO A 179 13.77 -6.51 -15.55
N ARG A 180 12.51 -6.80 -15.24
CA ARG A 180 12.13 -7.73 -14.18
C ARG A 180 12.55 -9.17 -14.48
N ASN A 181 12.74 -9.98 -13.45
CA ASN A 181 12.96 -11.42 -13.57
C ASN A 181 11.63 -12.16 -13.80
N ASN A 182 11.44 -12.74 -14.99
CA ASN A 182 10.28 -13.59 -15.31
C ASN A 182 10.54 -15.09 -15.09
N GLY A 183 11.75 -15.47 -14.69
CA GLY A 183 12.15 -16.84 -14.37
C GLY A 183 12.09 -17.14 -12.88
N ALA A 184 12.89 -18.11 -12.44
CA ALA A 184 13.06 -18.40 -11.02
C ALA A 184 13.74 -17.21 -10.31
N LEU A 185 13.13 -16.76 -9.22
CA LEU A 185 13.67 -15.71 -8.37
C LEU A 185 14.92 -16.21 -7.64
N ASN A 186 15.92 -15.35 -7.50
CA ASN A 186 17.20 -15.69 -6.86
C ASN A 186 17.25 -15.32 -5.37
N GLY A 187 16.29 -14.52 -4.91
CA GLY A 187 16.15 -14.13 -3.51
C GLY A 187 15.48 -15.18 -2.62
N LYS A 188 15.24 -14.80 -1.36
CA LYS A 188 14.56 -15.62 -0.37
C LYS A 188 13.32 -14.93 0.16
N PHE A 189 12.25 -15.70 0.34
CA PHE A 189 11.12 -15.32 1.17
C PHE A 189 11.40 -15.75 2.60
N ILE A 190 11.39 -14.80 3.53
CA ILE A 190 11.72 -15.02 4.93
C ILE A 190 10.52 -14.58 5.77
N GLU A 191 9.96 -15.51 6.52
CA GLU A 191 9.00 -15.18 7.57
C GLU A 191 9.76 -14.69 8.82
N PHE A 192 9.29 -13.62 9.44
CA PHE A 192 9.88 -13.09 10.67
C PHE A 192 8.79 -12.69 11.67
N ASN A 193 9.19 -12.53 12.93
CA ASN A 193 8.31 -12.22 14.05
C ASN A 193 8.06 -10.69 14.14
N GLN A 194 6.83 -10.23 13.91
CA GLN A 194 6.46 -8.81 14.05
C GLN A 194 6.43 -8.36 15.52
N ARG A 195 6.36 -9.29 16.49
CA ARG A 195 6.38 -8.95 17.93
C ARG A 195 7.69 -8.37 18.41
N GLU A 196 8.73 -8.44 17.58
CA GLU A 196 9.96 -7.68 17.77
C GLU A 196 9.72 -6.17 17.75
N PHE A 197 8.72 -5.70 16.99
CA PHE A 197 8.40 -4.28 16.80
C PHE A 197 7.07 -3.87 17.45
N LEU A 198 6.16 -4.82 17.66
CA LEU A 198 4.82 -4.60 18.21
C LEU A 198 4.55 -5.59 19.35
N MET A 199 4.81 -5.18 20.59
CA MET A 199 4.41 -5.98 21.75
C MET A 199 2.89 -6.16 21.74
N ASN A 200 2.40 -7.40 21.81
CA ASN A 200 0.99 -7.76 21.67
C ASN A 200 0.37 -7.34 20.32
N SER A 201 0.97 -7.81 19.22
CA SER A 201 0.54 -7.58 17.83
C SER A 201 -0.97 -7.74 17.61
N SER A 202 -1.60 -8.77 18.18
CA SER A 202 -3.03 -9.01 18.03
C SER A 202 -3.91 -7.89 18.59
N ALA A 203 -3.47 -7.17 19.62
CA ALA A 203 -4.19 -6.02 20.15
C ALA A 203 -4.22 -4.84 19.18
N TYR A 204 -3.27 -4.78 18.24
CA TYR A 204 -3.21 -3.77 17.18
C TYR A 204 -3.73 -4.30 15.83
N GLY A 205 -4.47 -5.42 15.82
CA GLY A 205 -4.93 -6.05 14.57
C GLY A 205 -3.80 -6.56 13.68
N MET A 206 -2.60 -6.74 14.23
CA MET A 206 -1.41 -7.20 13.52
C MET A 206 -1.15 -8.68 13.81
N ARG A 207 -0.68 -9.43 12.81
CA ARG A 207 -0.29 -10.84 12.99
C ARG A 207 1.03 -10.92 13.77
N ASP A 208 1.30 -12.05 14.41
CA ASP A 208 2.60 -12.29 15.04
C ASP A 208 3.75 -12.40 14.03
N THR A 209 3.46 -12.76 12.77
CA THR A 209 4.47 -12.92 11.73
C THR A 209 4.19 -12.10 10.48
N ALA A 210 5.27 -11.70 9.80
CA ALA A 210 5.25 -11.05 8.49
C ALA A 210 6.33 -11.62 7.58
N TRP A 211 6.35 -11.15 6.34
CA TRP A 211 7.23 -11.68 5.31
C TRP A 211 8.11 -10.60 4.71
N ILE A 212 9.29 -11.01 4.27
CA ILE A 212 10.20 -10.17 3.51
C ILE A 212 10.77 -10.98 2.35
N TYR A 213 10.80 -10.37 1.17
CA TYR A 213 11.56 -10.88 0.02
C TYR A 213 12.89 -10.15 -0.06
N VAL A 214 13.98 -10.91 0.02
CA VAL A 214 15.35 -10.39 -0.01
C VAL A 214 16.07 -10.94 -1.24
N PRO A 215 16.32 -10.13 -2.26
CA PRO A 215 17.15 -10.53 -3.40
C PRO A 215 18.55 -10.98 -2.96
N LYS A 216 19.16 -11.90 -3.72
CA LYS A 216 20.48 -12.47 -3.39
C LYS A 216 21.54 -11.40 -3.14
N ASN A 217 21.58 -10.36 -3.98
CA ASN A 217 22.54 -9.27 -3.85
C ASN A 217 22.39 -8.51 -2.52
N CYS A 218 21.17 -8.25 -2.05
CA CYS A 218 20.90 -7.60 -0.77
C CYS A 218 21.33 -8.48 0.40
N SER A 219 21.14 -9.81 0.30
CA SER A 219 21.66 -10.74 1.30
C SER A 219 23.20 -10.82 1.33
N ASP A 220 23.86 -10.45 0.24
CA ASP A 220 25.33 -10.38 0.13
C ASP A 220 25.91 -9.04 0.63
N GLY A 221 25.07 -8.15 1.17
CA GLY A 221 25.50 -6.91 1.82
C GLY A 221 25.61 -5.68 0.92
N VAL A 222 25.18 -5.75 -0.34
CA VAL A 222 25.10 -4.54 -1.18
C VAL A 222 24.02 -3.60 -0.62
N THR A 223 24.22 -2.28 -0.79
CA THR A 223 23.19 -1.30 -0.44
C THR A 223 21.96 -1.49 -1.32
N CYS A 224 20.81 -1.66 -0.68
CA CYS A 224 19.51 -1.90 -1.30
C CYS A 224 18.49 -0.83 -0.92
N LYS A 225 17.43 -0.75 -1.73
CA LYS A 225 16.21 0.01 -1.44
C LYS A 225 15.28 -0.85 -0.59
N LEU A 226 14.32 -0.21 0.08
CA LEU A 226 13.23 -0.91 0.79
C LEU A 226 11.89 -0.49 0.21
N TYR A 227 11.10 -1.48 -0.18
CA TYR A 227 9.73 -1.28 -0.64
C TYR A 227 8.78 -2.00 0.31
N ILE A 228 7.86 -1.26 0.94
CA ILE A 228 6.91 -1.83 1.89
C ILE A 228 5.54 -1.86 1.22
N THR A 229 4.93 -3.03 1.11
CA THR A 229 3.63 -3.17 0.45
C THR A 229 2.59 -3.79 1.36
N TYR A 230 1.46 -3.11 1.48
CA TYR A 230 0.36 -3.42 2.39
C TYR A 230 -0.78 -4.08 1.61
N HIS A 231 -1.08 -5.32 1.98
CA HIS A 231 -2.21 -6.05 1.40
C HIS A 231 -3.55 -5.38 1.73
N GLY A 232 -4.60 -5.64 0.96
CA GLY A 232 -5.94 -5.14 1.25
C GLY A 232 -6.69 -5.95 2.32
N CYS A 233 -7.92 -5.52 2.59
CA CYS A 233 -8.88 -6.32 3.34
C CYS A 233 -9.04 -7.70 2.71
N GLN A 234 -9.20 -8.74 3.53
CA GLN A 234 -9.29 -10.13 3.11
C GLN A 234 -8.07 -10.67 2.34
N GLN A 235 -6.93 -9.96 2.37
CA GLN A 235 -5.68 -10.37 1.71
C GLN A 235 -4.53 -10.64 2.67
N SER A 236 -4.80 -10.68 3.99
CA SER A 236 -3.79 -11.10 4.96
C SER A 236 -3.38 -12.55 4.72
N HIS A 237 -2.20 -12.92 5.23
CA HIS A 237 -1.71 -14.29 5.15
C HIS A 237 -2.69 -15.31 5.73
N GLU A 238 -3.51 -14.94 6.72
CA GLU A 238 -4.56 -15.82 7.26
C GLU A 238 -5.68 -16.11 6.25
N LYS A 239 -6.00 -15.15 5.38
CA LYS A 239 -7.11 -15.27 4.42
C LYS A 239 -6.71 -15.90 3.11
N ILE A 240 -5.50 -15.58 2.60
CA ILE A 240 -5.07 -16.00 1.25
C ILE A 240 -3.67 -16.61 1.20
N GLY A 241 -3.06 -16.90 2.35
CA GLY A 241 -1.70 -17.45 2.43
C GLY A 241 -0.67 -16.50 1.83
N ASP A 242 0.22 -17.03 0.99
CA ASP A 242 1.32 -16.27 0.38
C ASP A 242 0.95 -15.59 -0.95
N LYS A 243 -0.32 -15.59 -1.35
CA LYS A 243 -0.76 -15.06 -2.64
C LYS A 243 -0.43 -13.57 -2.82
N TYR A 244 -0.67 -12.72 -1.82
CA TYR A 244 -0.27 -11.30 -1.95
C TYR A 244 1.24 -11.14 -2.06
N ILE A 245 1.99 -11.97 -1.33
CA ILE A 245 3.45 -11.94 -1.31
C ILE A 245 4.00 -12.35 -2.68
N LYS A 246 3.46 -13.41 -3.30
CA LYS A 246 4.03 -14.01 -4.51
C LYS A 246 3.38 -13.55 -5.82
N ASN A 247 2.11 -13.19 -5.80
CA ASN A 247 1.32 -12.99 -7.01
C ASN A 247 1.11 -11.51 -7.36
N THR A 248 1.68 -10.56 -6.62
CA THR A 248 1.55 -9.11 -6.92
C THR A 248 2.64 -8.56 -7.86
N GLY A 249 3.64 -9.37 -8.21
CA GLY A 249 4.67 -9.00 -9.20
C GLY A 249 5.85 -8.18 -8.68
N TYR A 250 5.77 -7.59 -7.49
CA TYR A 250 6.86 -6.78 -6.90
C TYR A 250 8.20 -7.52 -6.86
N ASN A 251 8.21 -8.80 -6.47
CA ASN A 251 9.45 -9.56 -6.33
C ASN A 251 10.22 -9.72 -7.64
N ARG A 252 9.52 -9.77 -8.79
CA ARG A 252 10.14 -9.89 -10.11
C ARG A 252 11.00 -8.68 -10.42
N TRP A 253 10.51 -7.49 -10.10
CA TRP A 253 11.25 -6.24 -10.24
C TRP A 253 12.34 -6.12 -9.18
N ALA A 254 12.01 -6.50 -7.94
CA ALA A 254 12.93 -6.43 -6.82
C ALA A 254 14.21 -7.25 -7.03
N ASP A 255 14.06 -8.46 -7.60
CA ASP A 255 15.16 -9.41 -7.82
C ASP A 255 16.27 -8.86 -8.72
N THR A 256 15.95 -7.96 -9.65
CA THR A 256 16.91 -7.37 -10.58
C THR A 256 17.34 -5.96 -10.20
N ASN A 257 16.67 -5.32 -9.24
CA ASN A 257 16.83 -3.88 -8.96
C ASN A 257 17.33 -3.52 -7.57
N LYS A 258 17.83 -4.49 -6.79
CA LYS A 258 18.34 -4.28 -5.41
C LYS A 258 17.27 -3.66 -4.51
N ILE A 259 16.07 -4.22 -4.56
CA ILE A 259 14.94 -3.77 -3.73
C ILE A 259 14.58 -4.91 -2.80
N ILE A 260 14.59 -4.67 -1.50
CA ILE A 260 14.00 -5.58 -0.53
C ILE A 260 12.51 -5.27 -0.46
N VAL A 261 11.64 -6.29 -0.48
CA VAL A 261 10.20 -6.08 -0.37
C VAL A 261 9.70 -6.59 0.97
N LEU A 262 9.17 -5.68 1.78
CA LEU A 262 8.56 -6.00 3.08
C LEU A 262 7.05 -6.12 2.92
N TYR A 263 6.49 -7.18 3.51
CA TYR A 263 5.07 -7.52 3.51
C TYR A 263 4.56 -7.64 4.94
N PRO A 264 4.32 -6.52 5.64
CA PRO A 264 3.68 -6.52 6.95
C PRO A 264 2.31 -7.23 6.87
N GLN A 265 1.87 -7.84 7.97
CA GLN A 265 0.64 -8.64 7.98
C GLN A 265 -0.30 -8.23 9.11
N THR A 266 -1.55 -7.96 8.76
CA THR A 266 -2.65 -7.86 9.73
C THR A 266 -3.22 -9.24 10.06
N VAL A 267 -4.11 -9.28 11.04
CA VAL A 267 -4.90 -10.45 11.41
C VAL A 267 -6.38 -10.05 11.53
N PRO A 268 -7.34 -10.89 11.10
CA PRO A 268 -8.74 -10.66 11.40
C PRO A 268 -8.99 -10.60 12.91
N THR A 269 -9.78 -9.62 13.35
CA THR A 269 -10.21 -9.51 14.75
C THR A 269 -11.73 -9.51 14.84
N ASN A 270 -12.26 -10.20 15.86
CA ASN A 270 -13.70 -10.20 16.17
C ASN A 270 -14.03 -9.24 17.33
N THR A 271 -13.01 -8.64 17.94
CA THR A 271 -13.15 -7.66 19.02
C THR A 271 -13.40 -6.29 18.42
N ILE A 272 -14.34 -5.56 19.02
CA ILE A 272 -14.56 -4.14 18.75
C ILE A 272 -13.59 -3.37 19.64
N ASP A 273 -12.77 -2.48 19.07
CA ASP A 273 -11.92 -1.59 19.86
C ASP A 273 -12.71 -0.35 20.28
N SER A 274 -12.45 0.13 21.49
CA SER A 274 -12.99 1.40 22.01
C SER A 274 -12.37 2.64 21.36
N THR A 275 -11.24 2.49 20.68
CA THR A 275 -10.60 3.58 19.91
C THR A 275 -11.23 3.77 18.53
N ASP A 276 -11.89 2.75 18.01
CA ASP A 276 -12.58 2.84 16.73
C ASP A 276 -13.69 3.89 16.83
N LYS A 277 -13.69 4.89 15.94
CA LYS A 277 -14.79 5.86 15.86
C LYS A 277 -16.13 5.20 15.52
N GLU A 278 -16.08 4.02 14.91
CA GLU A 278 -17.22 3.15 14.68
C GLU A 278 -16.98 1.80 15.36
N LEU A 279 -17.89 1.39 16.25
CA LEU A 279 -17.80 0.14 17.00
C LEU A 279 -18.01 -1.10 16.09
N ILE A 280 -17.04 -1.39 15.21
CA ILE A 280 -17.12 -2.43 14.18
C ILE A 280 -15.90 -3.37 14.30
N PRO A 281 -16.10 -4.70 14.36
CA PRO A 281 -14.97 -5.64 14.39
C PRO A 281 -14.26 -5.71 13.03
N ASN A 282 -12.93 -5.86 13.05
CA ASN A 282 -12.11 -5.99 11.84
C ASN A 282 -12.00 -7.47 11.36
N VAL A 283 -13.14 -8.09 11.06
CA VAL A 283 -13.23 -9.51 10.64
C VAL A 283 -12.60 -9.78 9.26
N ASN A 284 -12.35 -8.71 8.51
CA ASN A 284 -11.71 -8.75 7.21
C ASN A 284 -10.18 -8.69 7.30
N GLY A 285 -9.60 -8.38 8.47
CA GLY A 285 -8.16 -8.16 8.59
C GLY A 285 -7.68 -7.01 7.71
N CYS A 286 -8.43 -5.92 7.68
CA CYS A 286 -8.02 -4.68 7.03
C CYS A 286 -6.88 -4.02 7.83
N TRP A 287 -6.10 -3.17 7.17
CA TRP A 287 -5.31 -2.19 7.90
C TRP A 287 -6.22 -1.13 8.52
N ASP A 288 -5.78 -0.52 9.62
CA ASP A 288 -6.53 0.54 10.26
C ASP A 288 -6.38 1.88 9.54
N TRP A 289 -7.52 2.40 9.10
CA TRP A 289 -7.69 3.71 8.48
C TRP A 289 -8.96 4.42 8.98
N ILE A 290 -9.58 3.90 10.04
CA ILE A 290 -10.89 4.34 10.54
C ILE A 290 -10.91 4.69 12.04
N GLY A 291 -9.87 4.37 12.83
CA GLY A 291 -9.81 4.85 14.22
C GLY A 291 -8.76 4.20 15.12
#